data_AF-A0A7C5SID3-F1
#
_entry.id   AF-A0A7C5SID3-F1
#
_cell.length_a   1.000
_cell.length_b   1.000
_cell.length_c   1.000
_cell.angle_alpha   90.00
_cell.angle_beta   90.00
_cell.angle_gamma   90.00
#
_symmetry.space_group_name_H-M   'P 1'
#
loop_
_entity.id
_entity.type
_entity.pdbx_description
1 polymer ?
#
loop_
_entity_poly.entity_id
_entity_poly.type
_entity_poly.pdbx_seq_one_letter_code
_entity_poly.pdbx_strand_id
1 'polypeptide(L)' 'MISVQSGCNNAGEGALSGAALGALGGMALGSLTGDMGKGAAAGAVIGGIGGAVLGDQNERRDRRRYDNDY' A
#
# COMPACT_ATOMS: atom_id res chain seq x y z
N MET A 1 10.81 -2.76 24.05
CA MET A 1 10.45 -1.57 23.26
C MET A 1 9.85 -2.07 21.96
N ILE A 2 8.52 -2.08 21.85
CA ILE A 2 7.84 -2.49 20.62
C ILE A 2 8.03 -1.34 19.63
N SER A 3 8.89 -1.58 18.64
CA SER A 3 9.28 -0.63 17.62
C SER A 3 8.05 -0.18 16.82
N VAL A 4 7.50 0.99 17.17
CA VAL A 4 6.56 1.74 16.33
C VAL A 4 7.14 2.00 14.93
N GLN A 5 8.47 1.91 14.81
CA GLN A 5 9.22 1.98 13.56
C GLN A 5 8.87 0.85 12.57
N SER A 6 8.64 -0.39 13.03
CA SER A 6 8.24 -1.48 12.14
C SER A 6 6.83 -1.27 11.58
N GLY A 7 5.92 -0.77 12.42
CA GLY A 7 4.53 -0.46 12.06
C GLY A 7 4.40 0.61 10.98
N CYS A 8 5.13 1.72 11.16
CA CYS A 8 5.17 2.79 10.17
C CYS A 8 5.92 2.40 8.90
N ASN A 9 6.98 1.60 9.00
CA ASN A 9 7.69 1.13 7.82
C ASN A 9 6.80 0.23 6.96
N ASN A 10 6.12 -0.78 7.51
CA ASN A 10 5.33 -1.69 6.70
C ASN A 10 4.02 -1.07 6.18
N ALA A 11 3.31 -0.28 6.99
CA ALA A 11 2.08 0.40 6.54
C ALA A 11 2.39 1.53 5.54
N GLY A 12 3.45 2.30 5.76
CA GLY A 12 3.90 3.35 4.86
C GLY A 12 4.44 2.79 3.54
N GLU A 13 5.18 1.70 3.58
CA GLU A 13 5.74 1.03 2.40
C GLU A 13 4.65 0.31 1.60
N GLY A 14 3.66 -0.29 2.27
CA GLY A 14 2.45 -0.82 1.62
C GLY A 14 1.59 0.27 0.98
N ALA A 15 1.42 1.41 1.65
CA ALA A 15 0.71 2.57 1.11
C ALA A 15 1.44 3.19 -0.08
N LEU A 16 2.77 3.35 0.00
CA LEU A 16 3.59 3.94 -1.05
C LEU A 16 3.65 3.03 -2.29
N SER A 17 3.90 1.73 -2.07
CA SER A 17 3.92 0.73 -3.15
C SER A 17 2.54 0.57 -3.78
N GLY A 18 1.48 0.51 -2.96
CA GLY A 18 0.10 0.48 -3.43
C GLY A 18 -0.30 1.73 -4.21
N ALA A 19 0.09 2.92 -3.75
CA ALA A 19 -0.14 4.17 -4.45
C ALA A 19 0.64 4.23 -5.76
N ALA A 20 1.90 3.80 -5.79
CA ALA A 20 2.71 3.79 -7.00
C ALA A 20 2.15 2.81 -8.05
N LEU A 21 1.84 1.57 -7.64
CA LEU A 21 1.23 0.56 -8.51
C LEU A 21 -0.16 0.98 -8.98
N GLY A 22 -0.97 1.53 -8.07
CA GLY A 22 -2.28 2.08 -8.38
C GLY A 22 -2.21 3.26 -9.34
N ALA A 23 -1.24 4.17 -9.17
CA ALA A 23 -1.01 5.29 -10.09
C ALA A 23 -0.59 4.80 -11.48
N LEU A 24 0.30 3.81 -11.56
CA LEU A 24 0.75 3.22 -12.82
C LEU A 24 -0.39 2.51 -13.55
N GLY A 25 -1.16 1.67 -12.85
CA GLY A 25 -2.33 1.00 -13.41
C GLY A 25 -3.44 1.98 -13.78
N GLY A 26 -3.66 3.00 -12.95
CA GLY A 26 -4.59 4.09 -13.19
C GLY A 26 -4.20 4.96 -14.38
N MET A 27 -2.91 5.22 -14.59
CA MET A 27 -2.39 5.86 -15.81
C MET A 27 -2.59 4.98 -17.04
N ALA A 28 -2.34 3.68 -16.93
CA ALA A 28 -2.53 2.75 -18.04
C ALA A 28 -4.00 2.64 -18.48
N LEU A 29 -4.94 2.78 -17.55
CA LEU A 29 -6.38 2.83 -17.85
C LEU A 29 -6.83 4.23 -18.29
N GLY A 30 -6.32 5.28 -17.64
CA GLY A 30 -6.62 6.68 -17.96
C GLY A 30 -6.04 7.13 -19.30
N SER A 31 -4.97 6.50 -19.77
CA SER A 31 -4.40 6.73 -21.10
C SER A 31 -5.31 6.26 -22.22
N LEU A 32 -6.15 5.26 -21.96
CA LEU A 32 -7.15 4.75 -22.90
C LEU A 32 -8.36 5.69 -23.02
N THR A 33 -8.65 6.46 -21.97
CA THR A 33 -9.83 7.34 -21.90
C THR A 33 -9.51 8.82 -22.17
N GLY A 34 -8.22 9.17 -22.36
CA GLY A 34 -7.77 10.53 -22.63
C GLY A 34 -7.44 11.36 -21.38
N ASP A 35 -7.65 10.80 -20.18
CA ASP A 35 -7.43 11.46 -18.89
C ASP A 35 -6.40 10.69 -18.04
N MET A 36 -5.16 10.62 -18.53
CA MET A 36 -4.05 9.97 -17.80
C MET A 36 -3.91 10.48 -16.37
N GLY A 37 -3.98 11.80 -16.17
CA GLY A 37 -3.79 12.42 -14.84
C GLY A 37 -4.90 12.07 -13.85
N LYS A 38 -6.14 11.92 -14.33
CA LYS A 38 -7.29 11.59 -13.49
C LYS A 38 -7.29 10.11 -13.11
N GLY A 39 -6.92 9.24 -14.05
CA GLY A 39 -6.69 7.82 -13.80
C GLY A 39 -5.53 7.57 -12.83
N ALA A 40 -4.42 8.28 -13.01
CA ALA A 40 -3.27 8.23 -12.11
C ALA A 40 -3.65 8.62 -10.67
N ALA A 41 -4.33 9.75 -10.50
CA ALA A 41 -4.70 10.26 -9.19
C ALA A 41 -5.70 9.34 -8.49
N ALA A 42 -6.73 8.87 -9.19
CA ALA A 42 -7.70 7.93 -8.64
C ALA A 42 -7.04 6.59 -8.27
N GLY A 43 -6.19 6.08 -9.16
CA GLY A 43 -5.42 4.87 -8.93
C GLY A 43 -4.44 5.00 -7.76
N ALA A 44 -3.76 6.13 -7.62
CA ALA A 44 -2.85 6.42 -6.51
C ALA A 44 -3.59 6.48 -5.16
N VAL A 45 -4.75 7.14 -5.12
CA VAL A 45 -5.55 7.25 -3.90
C VAL A 45 -6.12 5.89 -3.50
N ILE A 46 -6.74 5.17 -4.43
CA ILE A 46 -7.34 3.85 -4.16
C ILE A 46 -6.24 2.83 -3.83
N GLY A 47 -5.17 2.79 -4.61
CA GLY A 47 -4.03 1.92 -4.39
C GLY A 47 -3.29 2.23 -3.10
N GLY A 48 -3.15 3.51 -2.74
CA GLY A 48 -2.52 3.94 -1.50
C GLY A 48 -3.31 3.55 -0.26
N ILE A 49 -4.63 3.79 -0.27
CA ILE A 49 -5.52 3.38 0.82
C ILE A 49 -5.59 1.84 0.91
N GLY A 50 -5.78 1.15 -0.23
CA GLY A 50 -5.84 -0.30 -0.28
C GLY A 50 -4.54 -0.97 0.17
N GLY A 51 -3.40 -0.44 -0.26
CA GLY A 51 -2.07 -0.90 0.12
C GLY A 51 -1.76 -0.66 1.60
N ALA A 52 -2.19 0.47 2.16
CA ALA A 52 -2.07 0.73 3.60
C ALA A 52 -2.86 -0.28 4.44
N VAL A 53 -4.12 -0.55 4.05
CA VAL A 53 -5.00 -1.49 4.77
C VAL A 53 -4.50 -2.93 4.66
N LEU A 54 -4.05 -3.36 3.47
CA LEU A 54 -3.49 -4.69 3.26
C LEU A 54 -2.14 -4.86 3.98
N GLY A 55 -1.29 -3.83 3.98
CA GLY A 55 -0.02 -3.81 4.72
C GLY A 55 -0.22 -3.94 6.22
N ASP A 56 -1.18 -3.21 6.79
CA ASP A 56 -1.53 -3.29 8.21
C ASP A 56 -2.03 -4.69 8.61
N GLN A 57 -2.77 -5.36 7.73
CA GLN A 57 -3.19 -6.74 7.96
C GLN A 57 -2.07 -7.75 7.84
N ASN A 58 -1.14 -7.57 6.89
CA ASN A 58 -0.02 -8.48 6.71
C ASN A 58 0.92 -8.42 7.93
N GLU A 59 1.19 -7.22 8.43
CA GLU A 59 2.04 -7.05 9.60
C GLU A 59 1.45 -7.67 10.88
N ARG A 60 0.13 -7.59 11.07
CA ARG A 60 -0.55 -8.27 12.19
C ARG A 60 -0.47 -9.79 12.09
N ARG A 61 -0.26 -10.36 10.91
CA ARG A 61 -0.08 -11.82 10.72
C ARG A 61 1.37 -12.21 10.96
N ASP A 62 2.32 -11.42 10.46
CA ASP A 62 3.76 -11.63 10.67
C ASP A 62 4.15 -11.54 12.15
N ARG A 63 3.61 -10.58 12.90
CA ARG A 63 3.92 -10.44 14.35
C ARG A 63 3.50 -11.64 15.21
N ARG A 64 2.50 -12.41 14.79
CA ARG A 64 2.06 -13.62 15.55
C ARG A 64 3.02 -14.80 15.38
N ARG A 65 3.93 -14.76 14.41
CA ARG A 65 4.88 -15.84 14.15
C ARG A 65 6.16 -15.73 14.98
N TYR A 66 6.47 -14.55 15.53
CA TYR A 66 7.70 -14.31 16.30
C TYR A 66 7.57 -14.58 17.81
N ASP A 67 6.37 -14.87 18.31
CA ASP A 67 6.08 -15.13 19.72
C ASP A 67 6.11 -16.63 20.08
N ASN A 68 6.33 -17.52 19.11
CA ASN A 68 6.34 -18.98 19.29
C ASN A 68 7.75 -19.58 19.13
N ASP A 69 8.79 -18.82 19.47
CA ASP A 69 10.20 -19.25 19.43
C ASP A 69 10.96 -18.75 20.68
N TYR A 70 10.32 -18.82 21.86
CA TYR A 70 10.98 -18.65 23.16
C TYR A 70 10.51 -19.72 24.16
#